data_AF-A0A5E6TAL6-F1
#
_entry.id   AF-A0A5E6TAL6-F1
#
_cell.length_a   1.000
_cell.length_b   1.000
_cell.length_c   1.000
_cell.angle_alpha   90.00
_cell.angle_beta   90.00
_cell.angle_gamma   90.00
#
_symmetry.space_group_name_H-M   'P 1'
#
loop_
_entity.id
_entity.type
_entity.pdbx_description
1 polymer ?
#
loop_
_entity_poly.entity_id
_entity_poly.type
_entity_poly.pdbx_seq_one_letter_code
_entity_poly.pdbx_strand_id
1 'polypeptide(L)'
;MTSPHATSLTQTAALIPRLRALLTTGCMAGVDYECDGSALLCNLAHPVETEGAGDQGNGKVAGGALAGAGAQNHQYPSTGWIISQRLLAVRPALASDAELLCSLLAQQSEVRDAWLAIAAARCKEAGQMAAQSAAVTAAQGNAPLVELVSGLGPAAAWVEATLESARLTASPYAALERDLLGVSFEQAAATPALVRILAVAAQLAAFADALPPLPKVDACGIHAQQNWVLGRLLALPVVLDLADQKPAIDAHVILQGGLVPAIPEGQTTMNWVLAQPWALLLAMLVFAQDAWRAENRGGLLLELPAGQNAFAPAEIAVTVIGTEGDEVRCGTLADLLLGMLARLGVACFPQQPSASELNAQLSPLVGLLLKHAVWRYQDGASSQLGQFQIHPLLSDQCYSLPASRVFNRTGKLLWQAARLAAEALYQDYKKVYQHRSVREPEAAYVVQGEPTA
;
A
#
# COMPACT_ATOMS: atom_id res chain seq x y z
N MET A 1 -24.72 16.13 36.06
CA MET A 1 -23.42 16.75 35.73
C MET A 1 -22.44 15.63 35.46
N THR A 2 -22.24 15.28 34.19
CA THR A 2 -21.21 14.30 33.78
C THR A 2 -19.84 14.96 33.87
N SER A 3 -18.85 14.31 34.48
CA SER A 3 -17.50 14.88 34.57
C SER A 3 -16.86 14.95 33.18
N PRO A 4 -15.96 15.93 32.92
CA PRO A 4 -15.30 16.07 31.62
C PRO A 4 -14.56 14.79 31.19
N HIS A 5 -13.97 14.05 32.13
CA HIS A 5 -13.35 12.75 31.85
C HIS A 5 -14.34 11.67 31.39
N ALA A 6 -15.57 11.65 31.92
CA ALA A 6 -16.58 10.69 31.46
C ALA A 6 -17.03 10.98 30.01
N THR A 7 -17.00 12.25 29.60
CA THR A 7 -17.35 12.70 28.25
C THR A 7 -16.25 12.35 27.23
N SER A 8 -14.97 12.50 27.61
CA SER A 8 -13.84 12.11 26.77
C SER A 8 -13.74 10.60 26.54
N LEU A 9 -13.95 9.81 27.59
CA LEU A 9 -13.90 8.35 27.51
C LEU A 9 -15.04 7.77 26.64
N THR A 10 -16.22 8.40 26.69
CA THR A 10 -17.35 8.04 25.82
C THR A 10 -17.12 8.42 24.36
N GLN A 11 -16.47 9.56 24.08
CA GLN A 11 -16.07 9.93 22.72
C GLN A 11 -15.01 8.98 22.15
N THR A 12 -13.98 8.66 22.95
CA THR A 12 -12.91 7.71 22.58
C THR A 12 -13.48 6.33 22.24
N ALA A 13 -14.39 5.82 23.06
CA ALA A 13 -15.05 4.54 22.83
C ALA A 13 -15.90 4.52 21.55
N ALA A 14 -16.55 5.64 21.21
CA ALA A 14 -17.36 5.74 20.00
C ALA A 14 -16.53 5.75 18.69
N LEU A 15 -15.26 6.15 18.75
CA LEU A 15 -14.36 6.16 17.59
C LEU A 15 -13.81 4.77 17.24
N ILE A 16 -13.67 3.88 18.22
CA ILE A 16 -13.07 2.55 18.03
C ILE A 16 -13.71 1.75 16.89
N PRO A 17 -15.05 1.57 16.82
CA PRO A 17 -15.66 0.79 15.74
C PRO A 17 -15.40 1.39 14.35
N ARG A 18 -15.29 2.72 14.25
CA ARG A 18 -15.08 3.43 12.99
C ARG A 18 -13.64 3.32 12.51
N LEU A 19 -12.68 3.52 13.40
CA LEU A 19 -11.27 3.29 13.09
C LEU A 19 -11.02 1.82 12.76
N ARG A 20 -11.68 0.87 13.44
CA ARG A 20 -11.65 -0.54 13.05
C ARG A 20 -12.19 -0.77 11.65
N ALA A 21 -13.32 -0.15 11.28
CA ALA A 21 -13.83 -0.23 9.91
C ALA A 21 -12.82 0.34 8.90
N LEU A 22 -12.24 1.51 9.18
CA LEU A 22 -11.21 2.11 8.33
C LEU A 22 -10.00 1.19 8.11
N LEU A 23 -9.53 0.48 9.14
CA LEU A 23 -8.39 -0.43 9.05
C LEU A 23 -8.73 -1.76 8.36
N THR A 24 -9.97 -2.24 8.46
CA THR A 24 -10.39 -3.54 7.91
C THR A 24 -10.93 -3.44 6.49
N THR A 25 -11.76 -2.43 6.22
CA THR A 25 -12.42 -2.24 4.93
C THR A 25 -11.74 -1.19 4.06
N GLY A 26 -10.83 -0.42 4.66
CA GLY A 26 -10.13 0.69 4.02
C GLY A 26 -10.96 1.97 3.92
N CYS A 27 -12.19 1.99 4.44
CA CYS A 27 -13.05 3.17 4.45
C CYS A 27 -13.90 3.28 5.71
N MET A 28 -14.38 4.49 6.00
CA MET A 28 -15.39 4.71 7.03
C MET A 28 -16.34 5.84 6.64
N ALA A 29 -17.59 5.77 7.11
CA ALA A 29 -18.55 6.84 6.90
C ALA A 29 -18.21 8.07 7.74
N GLY A 30 -18.49 9.26 7.19
CA GLY A 30 -18.53 10.51 7.94
C GLY A 30 -19.76 10.59 8.82
N VAL A 31 -19.69 11.45 9.83
CA VAL A 31 -20.80 11.76 10.72
C VAL A 31 -20.96 13.26 10.77
N ASP A 32 -22.18 13.75 10.57
CA ASP A 32 -22.51 15.17 10.33
C ASP A 32 -22.23 16.13 11.51
N TYR A 33 -21.68 15.65 12.63
CA TYR A 33 -21.52 16.41 13.88
C TYR A 33 -20.12 16.38 14.52
N GLU A 34 -19.09 15.91 13.81
CA GLU A 34 -17.74 15.84 14.39
C GLU A 34 -16.89 17.08 14.11
N CYS A 35 -16.82 17.99 15.09
CA CYS A 35 -15.79 19.03 15.12
C CYS A 35 -14.39 18.46 15.48
N ASP A 36 -14.30 17.35 16.23
CA ASP A 36 -13.01 16.84 16.74
C ASP A 36 -12.49 15.58 16.02
N GLY A 37 -13.36 14.65 15.61
CA GLY A 37 -12.98 13.42 14.90
C GLY A 37 -12.53 13.64 13.46
N SER A 38 -13.07 14.67 12.81
CA SER A 38 -12.68 15.11 11.46
C SER A 38 -11.25 15.65 11.45
N ALA A 39 -10.88 16.47 12.46
CA ALA A 39 -9.54 17.04 12.58
C ALA A 39 -8.45 15.96 12.77
N LEU A 40 -8.76 14.89 13.51
CA LEU A 40 -7.83 13.78 13.78
C LEU A 40 -7.44 13.01 12.51
N LEU A 41 -8.32 13.00 11.50
CA LEU A 41 -8.14 12.20 10.28
C LEU A 41 -7.85 13.02 9.02
N CYS A 42 -8.04 14.34 9.01
CA CYS A 42 -7.74 15.21 7.87
C CYS A 42 -6.34 14.98 7.26
N ASN A 43 -5.36 14.65 8.11
CA ASN A 43 -3.98 14.44 7.69
C ASN A 43 -3.61 12.96 7.52
N LEU A 44 -4.51 12.04 7.89
CA LEU A 44 -4.23 10.60 7.97
C LEU A 44 -5.16 9.75 7.10
N ALA A 45 -6.25 10.30 6.61
CA ALA A 45 -7.18 9.66 5.69
C ALA A 45 -7.59 10.63 4.56
N HIS A 46 -7.85 10.09 3.38
CA HIS A 46 -8.35 10.87 2.25
C HIS A 46 -9.88 11.07 2.39
N PRO A 47 -10.40 12.29 2.23
CA PRO A 47 -11.83 12.48 2.07
C PRO A 47 -12.32 11.91 0.73
N VAL A 48 -13.55 11.43 0.68
CA VAL A 48 -14.20 11.03 -0.59
C VAL A 48 -14.72 12.28 -1.30
N GLU A 49 -14.40 12.45 -2.58
CA GLU A 49 -14.96 13.54 -3.38
C GLU A 49 -16.50 13.44 -3.44
N THR A 50 -17.18 14.56 -3.17
CA THR A 50 -18.62 14.69 -3.34
C THR A 50 -18.93 15.00 -4.81
N GLU A 51 -19.90 14.28 -5.39
CA GLU A 51 -20.33 14.54 -6.77
C GLU A 51 -20.86 15.98 -6.88
N GLY A 52 -20.11 16.85 -7.57
CA GLY A 52 -20.51 18.24 -7.77
C GLY A 52 -19.45 19.23 -8.28
N ALA A 53 -18.17 18.90 -8.33
CA ALA A 53 -17.11 19.87 -8.67
C ALA A 53 -16.44 19.67 -10.04
N GLY A 54 -17.09 19.01 -11.00
CA GLY A 54 -16.43 18.59 -12.24
C GLY A 54 -17.29 18.57 -13.49
N ASP A 55 -18.15 19.56 -13.73
CA ASP A 55 -18.66 19.79 -15.09
C ASP A 55 -19.01 21.27 -15.34
N GLN A 56 -17.99 22.09 -15.64
CA GLN A 56 -18.17 23.32 -16.39
C GLN A 56 -17.13 23.34 -17.52
N GLY A 57 -17.44 22.59 -18.57
CA GLY A 57 -16.59 22.40 -19.75
C GLY A 57 -17.36 22.41 -21.06
N ASN A 58 -18.10 23.49 -21.32
CA ASN A 58 -18.42 24.03 -22.65
C ASN A 58 -19.18 23.11 -23.65
N GLY A 59 -20.51 23.14 -23.59
CA GLY A 59 -21.39 22.57 -24.61
C GLY A 59 -22.65 23.41 -24.80
N LYS A 60 -22.62 24.30 -25.79
CA LYS A 60 -23.74 25.15 -26.21
C LYS A 60 -24.85 24.28 -26.83
N VAL A 61 -25.99 24.11 -26.17
CA VAL A 61 -27.21 23.57 -26.79
C VAL A 61 -28.40 24.48 -26.48
N ALA A 62 -29.10 24.84 -27.54
CA ALA A 62 -30.26 25.71 -27.55
C ALA A 62 -31.55 24.98 -27.11
N GLY A 63 -32.41 25.71 -26.39
CA GLY A 63 -33.87 25.71 -26.56
C GLY A 63 -34.66 24.49 -26.08
N GLY A 64 -35.43 24.66 -25.00
CA GLY A 64 -36.53 23.77 -24.65
C GLY A 64 -37.00 23.90 -23.20
N ALA A 65 -37.80 24.91 -22.92
CA ALA A 65 -38.44 25.12 -21.62
C ALA A 65 -39.50 24.05 -21.33
N LEU A 66 -39.55 23.56 -20.09
CA LEU A 66 -40.77 23.23 -19.35
C LEU A 66 -40.45 23.21 -17.85
N ALA A 67 -40.98 24.21 -17.15
CA ALA A 67 -40.89 24.37 -15.71
C ALA A 67 -41.97 23.51 -15.01
N GLY A 68 -41.60 22.92 -13.88
CA GLY A 68 -42.53 22.26 -12.96
C GLY A 68 -41.86 22.02 -11.61
N ALA A 69 -42.01 22.96 -10.69
CA ALA A 69 -41.42 22.96 -9.35
C ALA A 69 -42.10 21.95 -8.42
N GLY A 70 -41.29 21.32 -7.55
CA GLY A 70 -41.75 20.48 -6.45
C GLY A 70 -40.57 20.09 -5.55
N ALA A 71 -40.19 20.99 -4.65
CA ALA A 71 -39.11 20.81 -3.69
C ALA A 71 -39.40 19.68 -2.70
N GLN A 72 -38.50 18.70 -2.64
CA GLN A 72 -38.13 18.00 -1.42
C GLN A 72 -36.61 17.82 -1.40
N ASN A 73 -35.95 18.78 -0.73
CA ASN A 73 -34.60 18.64 -0.20
C ASN A 73 -34.51 17.33 0.57
N HIS A 74 -33.74 16.35 0.10
CA HIS A 74 -33.10 15.30 0.92
C HIS A 74 -32.07 14.60 0.03
N GLN A 75 -30.79 14.94 0.17
CA GLN A 75 -29.69 13.97 0.04
C GLN A 75 -28.37 14.63 0.48
N TYR A 76 -27.94 14.23 1.67
CA TYR A 76 -26.72 14.62 2.36
C TYR A 76 -25.46 14.32 1.52
N PRO A 77 -24.40 15.15 1.57
CA PRO A 77 -23.12 14.79 0.97
C PRO A 77 -22.52 13.64 1.80
N SER A 78 -22.32 12.47 1.21
CA SER A 78 -21.68 11.34 1.89
C SER A 78 -20.20 11.65 2.16
N THR A 79 -19.89 12.17 3.35
CA THR A 79 -18.54 12.57 3.80
C THR A 79 -17.70 11.36 4.23
N GLY A 80 -17.43 10.41 3.34
CA GLY A 80 -16.60 9.24 3.67
C GLY A 80 -15.11 9.57 3.82
N TRP A 81 -14.37 8.71 4.53
CA TRP A 81 -12.92 8.74 4.64
C TRP A 81 -12.31 7.43 4.15
N ILE A 82 -11.16 7.51 3.49
CA ILE A 82 -10.40 6.39 2.92
C ILE A 82 -9.05 6.34 3.62
N ILE A 83 -8.60 5.15 4.02
CA ILE A 83 -7.29 4.98 4.65
C ILE A 83 -6.18 5.49 3.73
N SER A 84 -5.16 6.15 4.28
CA SER A 84 -4.06 6.69 3.48
C SER A 84 -2.82 5.80 3.52
N GLN A 85 -1.91 6.04 2.57
CA GLN A 85 -0.60 5.41 2.56
C GLN A 85 0.23 5.74 3.80
N ARG A 86 0.01 6.92 4.42
CA ARG A 86 0.68 7.30 5.67
C ARG A 86 0.36 6.31 6.79
N LEU A 87 -0.90 5.87 6.88
CA LEU A 87 -1.32 4.87 7.87
C LEU A 87 -0.83 3.46 7.52
N LEU A 88 -0.79 3.10 6.24
CA LEU A 88 -0.26 1.81 5.83
C LEU A 88 1.25 1.69 6.08
N ALA A 89 2.00 2.77 5.90
CA ALA A 89 3.45 2.78 6.05
C ALA A 89 3.94 2.53 7.48
N VAL A 90 3.14 2.91 8.50
CA VAL A 90 3.51 2.71 9.91
C VAL A 90 3.08 1.35 10.46
N ARG A 91 2.19 0.63 9.76
CA ARG A 91 1.65 -0.66 10.20
C ARG A 91 2.73 -1.72 10.50
N PRO A 92 3.83 -1.86 9.72
CA PRO A 92 4.89 -2.84 10.01
C PRO A 92 5.69 -2.56 11.28
N ALA A 93 5.64 -1.33 11.82
CA ALA A 93 6.32 -0.99 13.08
C ALA A 93 5.55 -1.46 14.32
N LEU A 94 4.34 -1.99 14.15
CA LEU A 94 3.41 -2.40 15.19
C LEU A 94 3.18 -3.91 15.15
N ALA A 95 2.87 -4.51 16.30
CA ALA A 95 2.64 -5.95 16.38
C ALA A 95 1.24 -6.37 15.92
N SER A 96 0.28 -5.44 15.88
CA SER A 96 -1.11 -5.72 15.50
C SER A 96 -1.89 -4.45 15.12
N ASP A 97 -3.04 -4.64 14.48
CA ASP A 97 -3.99 -3.55 14.22
C ASP A 97 -4.56 -2.92 15.50
N ALA A 98 -4.56 -3.66 16.62
CA ALA A 98 -4.95 -3.09 17.91
C ALA A 98 -3.93 -2.05 18.39
N GLU A 99 -2.62 -2.28 18.17
CA GLU A 99 -1.60 -1.27 18.44
C GLU A 99 -1.73 -0.06 17.50
N LEU A 100 -2.10 -0.26 16.23
CA LEU A 100 -2.36 0.84 15.29
C LEU A 100 -3.57 1.66 15.70
N LEU A 101 -4.65 0.99 16.12
CA LEU A 101 -5.82 1.62 16.69
C LEU A 101 -5.45 2.47 17.91
N CYS A 102 -4.65 1.94 18.85
CA CYS A 102 -4.15 2.72 19.98
C CYS A 102 -3.32 3.93 19.52
N SER A 103 -2.45 3.78 18.52
CA SER A 103 -1.65 4.89 17.98
C SER A 103 -2.50 6.01 17.39
N LEU A 104 -3.64 5.67 16.78
CA LEU A 104 -4.65 6.61 16.31
C LEU A 104 -5.41 7.29 17.47
N LEU A 105 -5.74 6.54 18.53
CA LEU A 105 -6.35 7.11 19.73
C LEU A 105 -5.40 8.09 20.44
N ALA A 106 -4.09 7.81 20.46
CA ALA A 106 -3.05 8.71 20.97
C ALA A 106 -2.84 10.00 20.16
N GLN A 107 -3.58 10.20 19.07
CA GLN A 107 -3.65 11.52 18.44
C GLN A 107 -4.48 12.50 19.27
N GLN A 108 -5.40 12.01 20.11
CA GLN A 108 -6.09 12.81 21.11
C GLN A 108 -5.14 13.15 22.25
N SER A 109 -5.03 14.44 22.60
CA SER A 109 -4.12 14.89 23.66
C SER A 109 -4.38 14.21 25.00
N GLU A 110 -5.64 14.04 25.38
CA GLU A 110 -5.98 13.44 26.69
C GLU A 110 -5.55 11.97 26.82
N VAL A 111 -5.70 11.19 25.75
CA VAL A 111 -5.23 9.79 25.70
C VAL A 111 -3.71 9.77 25.69
N ARG A 112 -3.11 10.62 24.86
CA ARG A 112 -1.65 10.73 24.73
C ARG A 112 -0.99 11.09 26.05
N ASP A 113 -1.48 12.10 26.76
CA ASP A 113 -0.89 12.61 27.98
C ASP A 113 -0.91 11.55 29.10
N ALA A 114 -2.02 10.78 29.20
CA ALA A 114 -2.12 9.67 30.14
C ALA A 114 -1.09 8.57 29.86
N TRP A 115 -0.90 8.22 28.58
CA TRP A 115 0.05 7.19 28.17
C TRP A 115 1.51 7.65 28.24
N LEU A 116 1.78 8.92 27.93
CA LEU A 116 3.09 9.54 28.10
C LEU A 116 3.51 9.56 29.57
N ALA A 117 2.60 9.85 30.50
CA ALA A 117 2.89 9.83 31.94
C ALA A 117 3.35 8.44 32.42
N ILE A 118 2.75 7.36 31.89
CA ILE A 118 3.17 5.99 32.18
C ILE A 118 4.54 5.70 31.57
N ALA A 119 4.76 6.04 30.30
CA ALA A 119 6.05 5.85 29.63
C ALA A 119 7.18 6.62 30.33
N ALA A 120 6.92 7.86 30.76
CA ALA A 120 7.83 8.68 31.54
C ALA A 120 8.16 8.05 32.90
N ALA A 121 7.16 7.50 33.59
CA ALA A 121 7.38 6.77 34.85
C ALA A 121 8.27 5.53 34.63
N ARG A 122 8.06 4.77 33.54
CA ARG A 122 8.91 3.63 33.17
C ARG A 122 10.34 4.03 32.83
N CYS A 123 10.54 5.14 32.11
CA CYS A 123 11.88 5.67 31.84
C CYS A 123 12.58 6.10 33.14
N LYS A 124 11.84 6.71 34.09
CA LYS A 124 12.36 7.10 35.40
C LYS A 124 12.76 5.89 36.26
N GLU A 125 11.94 4.84 36.27
CA GLU A 125 12.28 3.57 36.92
C GLU A 125 13.54 2.95 36.32
N ALA A 126 13.63 2.87 34.98
CA ALA A 126 14.82 2.35 34.29
C ALA A 126 16.08 3.18 34.61
N GLY A 127 15.96 4.50 34.66
CA GLY A 127 17.07 5.40 35.03
C GLY A 127 17.51 5.25 36.49
N GLN A 128 16.58 5.01 37.42
CA GLN A 128 16.91 4.74 38.83
C GLN A 128 17.60 3.39 39.00
N MET A 129 17.14 2.35 38.31
CA MET A 129 17.80 1.04 38.28
C MET A 129 19.19 1.12 37.63
N ALA A 130 19.34 1.96 36.60
CA ALA A 130 20.62 2.24 35.97
C ALA A 130 21.61 2.91 36.93
N ALA A 131 21.16 3.91 37.70
CA ALA A 131 21.99 4.56 38.72
C ALA A 131 22.43 3.58 39.83
N GLN A 132 21.56 2.64 40.21
CA GLN A 132 21.87 1.62 41.21
C GLN A 132 22.82 0.53 40.68
N SER A 133 22.72 0.16 39.40
CA SER A 133 23.56 -0.89 38.77
C SER A 133 24.89 -0.37 38.23
N ALA A 134 24.98 0.91 37.85
CA ALA A 134 26.22 1.59 37.48
C ALA A 134 27.24 1.65 38.63
N ALA A 135 26.77 1.55 39.88
CA ALA A 135 27.63 1.38 41.06
C ALA A 135 28.34 0.01 41.10
N VAL A 136 27.93 -0.95 40.28
CA VAL A 136 28.47 -2.33 40.24
C VAL A 136 29.23 -2.61 38.93
N THR A 137 28.70 -2.23 37.76
CA THR A 137 29.40 -2.30 36.46
C THR A 137 28.92 -1.20 35.49
N ALA A 138 29.80 -0.28 35.13
CA ALA A 138 29.46 0.92 34.35
C ALA A 138 28.98 0.64 32.90
N ALA A 139 29.32 -0.50 32.32
CA ALA A 139 29.04 -0.81 30.91
C ALA A 139 27.62 -1.36 30.64
N GLN A 140 26.92 -1.85 31.67
CA GLN A 140 25.63 -2.56 31.50
C GLN A 140 24.45 -1.86 32.20
N GLY A 141 24.70 -0.88 33.09
CA GLY A 141 23.64 -0.26 33.90
C GLY A 141 22.60 0.53 33.10
N ASN A 142 23.00 1.17 31.98
CA ASN A 142 22.11 2.06 31.24
C ASN A 142 21.34 1.39 30.09
N ALA A 143 21.61 0.12 29.79
CA ALA A 143 21.01 -0.61 28.67
C ALA A 143 19.47 -0.51 28.59
N PRO A 144 18.69 -0.75 29.67
CA PRO A 144 17.23 -0.71 29.57
C PRO A 144 16.69 0.70 29.30
N LEU A 145 17.35 1.75 29.82
CA LEU A 145 16.94 3.12 29.53
C LEU A 145 17.25 3.50 28.07
N VAL A 146 18.43 3.10 27.58
CA VAL A 146 18.82 3.34 26.17
C VAL A 146 17.86 2.62 25.23
N GLU A 147 17.46 1.39 25.52
CA GLU A 147 16.47 0.65 24.73
C GLU A 147 15.10 1.33 24.70
N LEU A 148 14.60 1.80 25.86
CA LEU A 148 13.33 2.53 25.94
C LEU A 148 13.37 3.82 25.13
N VAL A 149 14.40 4.66 25.31
CA VAL A 149 14.54 5.93 24.60
C VAL A 149 14.72 5.70 23.09
N SER A 150 15.53 4.71 22.71
CA SER A 150 15.73 4.34 21.29
C SER A 150 14.43 3.84 20.66
N GLY A 151 13.64 3.05 21.41
CA GLY A 151 12.34 2.56 20.95
C GLY A 151 11.28 3.65 20.82
N LEU A 152 11.29 4.66 21.71
CA LEU A 152 10.37 5.80 21.66
C LEU A 152 10.62 6.70 20.44
N GLY A 153 11.87 6.78 19.97
CA GLY A 153 12.22 7.58 18.79
C GLY A 153 11.72 9.03 18.91
N PRO A 154 10.95 9.56 17.95
CA PRO A 154 10.41 10.92 18.01
C PRO A 154 9.55 11.21 19.25
N ALA A 155 8.92 10.19 19.84
CA ALA A 155 8.09 10.35 21.05
C ALA A 155 8.92 10.63 22.32
N ALA A 156 10.24 10.41 22.28
CA ALA A 156 11.10 10.66 23.43
C ALA A 156 11.03 12.13 23.90
N ALA A 157 10.90 13.09 22.97
CA ALA A 157 10.74 14.51 23.31
C ALA A 157 9.43 14.79 24.08
N TRP A 158 8.35 14.08 23.75
CA TRP A 158 7.09 14.18 24.49
C TRP A 158 7.20 13.56 25.88
N VAL A 159 7.88 12.42 25.98
CA VAL A 159 8.13 11.75 27.26
C VAL A 159 8.98 12.64 28.16
N GLU A 160 10.06 13.24 27.63
CA GLU A 160 10.95 14.14 28.36
C GLU A 160 10.20 15.31 29.01
N ALA A 161 9.28 15.94 28.27
CA ALA A 161 8.45 17.04 28.75
C ALA A 161 7.53 16.66 29.94
N THR A 162 7.28 15.37 30.19
CA THR A 162 6.40 14.88 31.25
C THR A 162 7.12 14.21 32.43
N LEU A 163 8.45 14.07 32.36
CA LEU A 163 9.28 13.30 33.32
C LEU A 163 9.18 13.81 34.76
N GLU A 164 9.13 15.12 34.98
CA GLU A 164 9.14 15.70 36.32
C GLU A 164 7.90 15.32 37.14
N SER A 165 6.74 15.38 36.48
CA SER A 165 5.44 15.02 37.06
C SER A 165 5.15 13.52 37.06
N ALA A 166 5.94 12.72 36.34
CA ALA A 166 5.64 11.31 36.10
C ALA A 166 5.67 10.47 37.39
N ARG A 167 4.58 9.74 37.60
CA ARG A 167 4.41 8.72 38.63
C ARG A 167 3.68 7.54 38.01
N LEU A 168 4.08 6.32 38.34
CA LEU A 168 3.38 5.14 37.85
C LEU A 168 2.01 5.06 38.53
N THR A 169 0.96 5.33 37.78
CA THR A 169 -0.44 5.27 38.21
C THR A 169 -1.25 4.45 37.22
N ALA A 170 -2.37 3.88 37.67
CA ALA A 170 -3.30 3.19 36.79
C ALA A 170 -3.79 4.13 35.67
N SER A 171 -3.84 3.63 34.44
CA SER A 171 -4.37 4.41 33.33
C SER A 171 -5.87 4.66 33.51
N PRO A 172 -6.38 5.88 33.27
CA PRO A 172 -7.82 6.11 33.19
C PRO A 172 -8.47 5.31 32.04
N TYR A 173 -7.67 4.85 31.06
CA TYR A 173 -8.12 4.05 29.92
C TYR A 173 -7.82 2.55 30.09
N ALA A 174 -7.47 2.08 31.30
CA ALA A 174 -7.09 0.69 31.56
C ALA A 174 -8.11 -0.37 31.09
N ALA A 175 -9.41 -0.06 31.09
CA ALA A 175 -10.43 -0.95 30.56
C ALA A 175 -10.31 -1.11 29.04
N LEU A 176 -10.20 0.02 28.32
CA LEU A 176 -10.01 0.06 26.88
C LEU A 176 -8.69 -0.61 26.46
N GLU A 177 -7.62 -0.38 27.21
CA GLU A 177 -6.30 -1.00 26.97
C GLU A 177 -6.39 -2.52 27.06
N ARG A 178 -7.06 -3.06 28.09
CA ARG A 178 -7.30 -4.50 28.24
C ARG A 178 -8.19 -5.06 27.14
N ASP A 179 -9.21 -4.33 26.72
CA ASP A 179 -10.11 -4.76 25.66
C ASP A 179 -9.42 -4.82 24.29
N LEU A 180 -8.43 -3.94 24.04
CA LEU A 180 -7.69 -3.88 22.78
C LEU A 180 -6.45 -4.77 22.75
N LEU A 181 -5.65 -4.75 23.82
CA LEU A 181 -4.32 -5.36 23.88
C LEU A 181 -4.24 -6.56 24.85
N GLY A 182 -5.30 -6.84 25.60
CA GLY A 182 -5.32 -7.88 26.63
C GLY A 182 -4.58 -7.50 27.93
N VAL A 183 -3.89 -6.36 27.94
CA VAL A 183 -3.08 -5.87 29.07
C VAL A 183 -3.23 -4.35 29.18
N SER A 184 -3.10 -3.84 30.41
CA SER A 184 -3.15 -2.42 30.70
C SER A 184 -1.75 -1.82 30.76
N PHE A 185 -1.59 -0.56 30.34
CA PHE A 185 -0.26 0.06 30.21
C PHE A 185 0.46 0.29 31.53
N GLU A 186 -0.26 0.36 32.67
CA GLU A 186 0.42 0.42 33.97
C GLU A 186 1.16 -0.87 34.32
N GLN A 187 0.95 -1.98 33.60
CA GLN A 187 1.65 -3.24 33.82
C GLN A 187 2.97 -3.28 33.02
N ALA A 188 4.04 -3.78 33.65
CA ALA A 188 5.37 -3.80 33.01
C ALA A 188 5.39 -4.58 31.68
N ALA A 189 4.58 -5.63 31.57
CA ALA A 189 4.44 -6.44 30.36
C ALA A 189 3.95 -5.64 29.13
N ALA A 190 3.23 -4.53 29.35
CA ALA A 190 2.70 -3.70 28.27
C ALA A 190 3.71 -2.64 27.76
N THR A 191 4.84 -2.46 28.45
CA THR A 191 5.84 -1.42 28.14
C THR A 191 6.34 -1.47 26.69
N PRO A 192 6.68 -2.65 26.11
CA PRO A 192 7.14 -2.70 24.72
C PRO A 192 6.06 -2.24 23.71
N ALA A 193 4.78 -2.58 23.97
CA ALA A 193 3.67 -2.14 23.14
C ALA A 193 3.44 -0.64 23.26
N LEU A 194 3.44 -0.11 24.49
CA LEU A 194 3.32 1.33 24.75
C LEU A 194 4.39 2.15 24.02
N VAL A 195 5.64 1.69 24.06
CA VAL A 195 6.77 2.34 23.38
C VAL A 195 6.55 2.39 21.86
N ARG A 196 6.19 1.26 21.23
CA ARG A 196 5.87 1.22 19.78
C ARG A 196 4.71 2.14 19.43
N ILE A 197 3.64 2.09 20.22
CA ILE A 197 2.42 2.88 20.02
C ILE A 197 2.73 4.38 20.07
N LEU A 198 3.47 4.84 21.08
CA LEU A 198 3.84 6.24 21.21
C LEU A 198 4.80 6.68 20.10
N ALA A 199 5.77 5.84 19.74
CA ALA A 199 6.69 6.12 18.64
C ALA A 199 5.94 6.33 17.32
N VAL A 200 4.98 5.44 17.00
CA VAL A 200 4.13 5.59 15.81
C VAL A 200 3.19 6.79 15.94
N ALA A 201 2.60 7.02 17.11
CA ALA A 201 1.75 8.19 17.34
C ALA A 201 2.49 9.51 17.07
N ALA A 202 3.78 9.59 17.47
CA ALA A 202 4.63 10.73 17.17
C ALA A 202 4.96 10.89 15.68
N GLN A 203 5.20 9.78 14.97
CA GLN A 203 5.38 9.83 13.52
C GLN A 203 4.11 10.31 12.80
N LEU A 204 2.93 9.85 13.23
CA LEU A 204 1.66 10.26 12.64
C LEU A 204 1.34 11.74 12.92
N ALA A 205 1.63 12.22 14.13
CA ALA A 205 1.42 13.62 14.50
C ALA A 205 2.34 14.59 13.74
N ALA A 206 3.45 14.12 13.17
CA ALA A 206 4.36 14.93 12.37
C ALA A 206 3.75 15.36 11.01
N PHE A 207 2.68 14.71 10.55
CA PHE A 207 1.98 15.10 9.33
C PHE A 207 1.06 16.31 9.60
N ALA A 208 1.50 17.50 9.18
CA ALA A 208 0.72 18.73 9.30
C ALA A 208 -0.25 18.95 8.14
N ASP A 209 0.06 18.44 6.95
CA ASP A 209 -0.70 18.71 5.73
C ASP A 209 -1.91 17.78 5.56
N ALA A 210 -3.05 18.38 5.23
CA ALA A 210 -4.25 17.64 4.87
C ALA A 210 -4.08 16.84 3.58
N LEU A 211 -4.70 15.67 3.52
CA LEU A 211 -4.69 14.84 2.32
C LEU A 211 -5.74 15.31 1.31
N PRO A 212 -5.43 15.28 0.00
CA PRO A 212 -6.39 15.65 -1.03
C PRO A 212 -7.55 14.66 -1.07
N PRO A 213 -8.76 15.09 -1.47
CA PRO A 213 -9.87 14.17 -1.66
C PRO A 213 -9.58 13.20 -2.82
N LEU A 214 -10.15 12.01 -2.75
CA LEU A 214 -10.05 11.01 -3.82
C LEU A 214 -11.40 10.82 -4.52
N PRO A 215 -11.42 10.75 -5.86
CA PRO A 215 -12.64 10.46 -6.60
C PRO A 215 -13.16 9.06 -6.28
N LYS A 216 -14.44 8.82 -6.50
CA LYS A 216 -14.99 7.46 -6.53
C LYS A 216 -14.36 6.65 -7.66
N VAL A 217 -14.29 5.34 -7.49
CA VAL A 217 -13.81 4.39 -8.50
C VAL A 217 -14.86 4.24 -9.60
N ASP A 218 -14.44 4.42 -10.84
CA ASP A 218 -15.19 4.03 -12.03
C ASP A 218 -15.14 2.49 -12.18
N ALA A 219 -16.25 1.83 -11.86
CA ALA A 219 -16.36 0.37 -11.90
C ALA A 219 -16.19 -0.23 -13.30
N CYS A 220 -16.40 0.54 -14.38
CA CYS A 220 -16.19 0.04 -15.74
C CYS A 220 -14.74 0.12 -16.21
N GLY A 221 -13.88 0.86 -15.49
CA GLY A 221 -12.47 1.04 -15.78
C GLY A 221 -12.14 1.82 -17.06
N ILE A 222 -13.14 2.43 -17.70
CA ILE A 222 -12.93 3.25 -18.91
C ILE A 222 -12.22 4.57 -18.55
N HIS A 223 -12.53 5.13 -17.38
CA HIS A 223 -11.90 6.34 -16.85
C HIS A 223 -10.68 5.98 -15.99
N ALA A 224 -9.69 5.30 -16.58
CA ALA A 224 -8.49 4.86 -15.88
C ALA A 224 -7.76 6.00 -15.14
N GLN A 225 -7.75 7.23 -15.67
CA GLN A 225 -7.15 8.39 -14.99
C GLN A 225 -7.84 8.80 -13.69
N GLN A 226 -9.11 8.41 -13.48
CA GLN A 226 -9.86 8.62 -12.23
C GLN A 226 -9.56 7.50 -11.23
N ASN A 227 -9.41 6.27 -11.74
CA ASN A 227 -9.12 5.10 -10.93
C ASN A 227 -7.67 5.11 -10.40
N TRP A 228 -6.72 5.46 -11.26
CA TRP A 228 -5.28 5.36 -11.01
C TRP A 228 -4.67 6.74 -10.71
N VAL A 229 -5.02 7.28 -9.55
CA VAL A 229 -4.56 8.58 -9.04
C VAL A 229 -3.61 8.42 -7.86
N LEU A 230 -2.77 9.43 -7.63
CA LEU A 230 -1.90 9.50 -6.45
C LEU A 230 -2.70 9.36 -5.16
N GLY A 231 -2.25 8.50 -4.25
CA GLY A 231 -2.89 8.23 -2.95
C GLY A 231 -3.95 7.13 -3.00
N ARG A 232 -4.36 6.66 -4.19
CA ARG A 232 -5.27 5.52 -4.32
C ARG A 232 -4.67 4.25 -3.72
N LEU A 233 -5.55 3.35 -3.27
CA LEU A 233 -5.18 2.01 -2.85
C LEU A 233 -5.68 0.96 -3.84
N LEU A 234 -4.90 -0.11 -3.97
CA LEU A 234 -5.24 -1.32 -4.71
C LEU A 234 -5.24 -2.50 -3.74
N ALA A 235 -6.37 -3.19 -3.63
CA ALA A 235 -6.44 -4.39 -2.81
C ALA A 235 -5.64 -5.54 -3.44
N LEU A 236 -5.01 -6.37 -2.61
CA LEU A 236 -4.22 -7.51 -3.07
C LEU A 236 -5.02 -8.47 -3.98
N PRO A 237 -4.38 -9.07 -5.00
CA PRO A 237 -5.08 -9.90 -5.96
C PRO A 237 -5.61 -11.17 -5.27
N VAL A 238 -6.88 -11.49 -5.55
CA VAL A 238 -7.53 -12.72 -5.08
C VAL A 238 -8.50 -13.21 -6.15
N VAL A 239 -8.52 -14.51 -6.41
CA VAL A 239 -9.48 -15.11 -7.34
C VAL A 239 -10.70 -15.60 -6.55
N LEU A 240 -11.88 -15.06 -6.88
CA LEU A 240 -13.08 -15.16 -6.02
C LEU A 240 -13.79 -16.53 -6.03
N ASP A 241 -13.49 -17.45 -6.95
CA ASP A 241 -14.01 -18.84 -6.91
C ASP A 241 -13.17 -19.79 -6.05
N LEU A 242 -11.94 -19.39 -5.72
CA LEU A 242 -11.00 -20.13 -4.88
C LEU A 242 -10.97 -19.63 -3.43
N ALA A 243 -11.63 -18.50 -3.15
CA ALA A 243 -11.69 -17.87 -1.83
C ALA A 243 -13.14 -17.76 -1.38
N ASP A 244 -13.51 -18.47 -0.31
CA ASP A 244 -14.86 -18.49 0.27
C ASP A 244 -15.37 -17.11 0.76
N GLN A 245 -14.56 -16.05 0.70
CA GLN A 245 -14.89 -14.73 1.21
C GLN A 245 -14.34 -13.63 0.30
N LYS A 246 -15.26 -12.83 -0.28
CA LYS A 246 -14.90 -11.53 -0.86
C LYS A 246 -14.32 -10.67 0.27
N PRO A 247 -13.11 -10.11 0.13
CA PRO A 247 -12.58 -9.20 1.14
C PRO A 247 -13.57 -8.03 1.30
N ALA A 248 -13.90 -7.70 2.55
CA ALA A 248 -14.88 -6.68 2.90
C ALA A 248 -14.33 -5.27 2.60
N ILE A 249 -14.10 -4.97 1.33
CA ILE A 249 -13.49 -3.73 0.84
C ILE A 249 -14.56 -2.93 0.12
N ASP A 250 -14.60 -1.63 0.37
CA ASP A 250 -15.51 -0.74 -0.34
C ASP A 250 -15.03 -0.49 -1.77
N ALA A 251 -15.73 -1.12 -2.71
CA ALA A 251 -15.49 -1.08 -4.14
C ALA A 251 -15.51 0.33 -4.74
N HIS A 252 -16.20 1.27 -4.08
CA HIS A 252 -16.43 2.61 -4.62
C HIS A 252 -15.22 3.53 -4.39
N VAL A 253 -14.26 3.13 -3.56
CA VAL A 253 -13.15 4.00 -3.14
C VAL A 253 -11.78 3.33 -3.23
N ILE A 254 -11.72 2.00 -3.16
CA ILE A 254 -10.49 1.21 -3.31
C ILE A 254 -10.59 0.36 -4.56
N LEU A 255 -9.51 0.30 -5.35
CA LEU A 255 -9.45 -0.59 -6.50
C LEU A 255 -9.50 -2.04 -6.01
N GLN A 256 -10.51 -2.78 -6.45
CA GLN A 256 -10.73 -4.14 -5.98
C GLN A 256 -9.64 -5.10 -6.48
N GLY A 257 -9.24 -6.00 -5.59
CA GLY A 257 -8.28 -7.06 -5.86
C GLY A 257 -8.94 -8.35 -6.35
N GLY A 258 -10.24 -8.48 -6.07
CA GLY A 258 -11.03 -9.67 -6.39
C GLY A 258 -11.27 -9.80 -7.88
N LEU A 259 -10.76 -10.89 -8.46
CA LEU A 259 -10.94 -11.23 -9.86
C LEU A 259 -12.09 -12.23 -10.01
N VAL A 260 -13.05 -11.89 -10.86
CA VAL A 260 -14.14 -12.81 -11.22
C VAL A 260 -13.62 -13.77 -12.30
N PRO A 261 -13.55 -15.09 -12.04
CA PRO A 261 -12.93 -16.03 -12.97
C PRO A 261 -13.76 -16.28 -14.23
N ALA A 262 -15.08 -16.16 -14.14
CA ALA A 262 -15.98 -16.27 -15.29
C ALA A 262 -16.17 -14.89 -15.95
N ILE A 263 -16.12 -14.85 -17.29
CA ILE A 263 -16.61 -13.70 -18.04
C ILE A 263 -18.14 -13.81 -18.07
N PRO A 264 -18.88 -12.82 -17.53
CA PRO A 264 -20.34 -12.87 -17.53
C PRO A 264 -20.93 -13.00 -18.94
N GLU A 265 -22.06 -13.69 -19.07
CA GLU A 265 -22.75 -13.82 -20.35
C GLU A 265 -23.03 -12.44 -20.97
N GLY A 266 -22.70 -12.29 -22.26
CA GLY A 266 -22.84 -11.03 -22.98
C GLY A 266 -21.72 -10.01 -22.77
N GLN A 267 -20.72 -10.29 -21.92
CA GLN A 267 -19.51 -9.47 -21.80
C GLN A 267 -18.35 -10.00 -22.66
N THR A 268 -17.52 -9.09 -23.16
CA THR A 268 -16.29 -9.43 -23.88
C THR A 268 -15.12 -9.58 -22.90
N THR A 269 -14.07 -10.29 -23.33
CA THR A 269 -12.79 -10.33 -22.60
C THR A 269 -12.28 -8.93 -22.29
N MET A 270 -12.38 -7.99 -23.23
CA MET A 270 -11.97 -6.61 -23.01
C MET A 270 -12.78 -5.92 -21.91
N ASN A 271 -14.11 -6.05 -21.90
CA ASN A 271 -14.93 -5.46 -20.83
C ASN A 271 -14.54 -6.01 -19.45
N TRP A 272 -14.27 -7.31 -19.40
CA TRP A 272 -13.77 -7.97 -18.20
C TRP A 272 -12.39 -7.44 -17.78
N VAL A 273 -11.43 -7.29 -18.71
CA VAL A 273 -10.10 -6.73 -18.42
C VAL A 273 -10.21 -5.31 -17.86
N LEU A 274 -11.01 -4.45 -18.50
CA LEU A 274 -11.16 -3.05 -18.08
C LEU A 274 -11.77 -2.92 -16.68
N ALA A 275 -12.77 -3.73 -16.35
CA ALA A 275 -13.45 -3.69 -15.05
C ALA A 275 -12.62 -4.27 -13.88
N GLN A 276 -11.53 -4.98 -14.17
CA GLN A 276 -10.74 -5.72 -13.17
C GLN A 276 -9.35 -5.08 -13.02
N PRO A 277 -9.05 -4.36 -11.91
CA PRO A 277 -7.84 -3.55 -11.80
C PRO A 277 -6.52 -4.30 -12.03
N TRP A 278 -6.37 -5.51 -11.48
CA TRP A 278 -5.17 -6.32 -11.71
C TRP A 278 -5.07 -6.85 -13.13
N ALA A 279 -6.19 -7.26 -13.74
CA ALA A 279 -6.18 -7.69 -15.14
C ALA A 279 -5.83 -6.52 -16.08
N LEU A 280 -6.39 -5.32 -15.82
CA LEU A 280 -6.05 -4.11 -16.55
C LEU A 280 -4.56 -3.76 -16.42
N LEU A 281 -4.02 -3.78 -15.20
CA LEU A 281 -2.61 -3.47 -14.95
C LEU A 281 -1.67 -4.43 -15.69
N LEU A 282 -1.97 -5.73 -15.65
CA LEU A 282 -1.20 -6.77 -16.34
C LEU A 282 -1.38 -6.73 -17.86
N ALA A 283 -2.56 -6.39 -18.37
CA ALA A 283 -2.78 -6.17 -19.79
C ALA A 283 -2.01 -4.93 -20.29
N MET A 284 -2.00 -3.84 -19.52
CA MET A 284 -1.22 -2.64 -19.83
C MET A 284 0.29 -2.91 -19.82
N LEU A 285 0.77 -3.77 -18.92
CA LEU A 285 2.16 -4.20 -18.88
C LEU A 285 2.58 -4.92 -20.16
N VAL A 286 1.83 -5.95 -20.59
CA VAL A 286 2.17 -6.69 -21.82
C VAL A 286 1.91 -5.88 -23.09
N PHE A 287 0.98 -4.93 -23.05
CA PHE A 287 0.80 -3.93 -24.11
C PHE A 287 2.02 -3.01 -24.21
N ALA A 288 2.55 -2.54 -23.07
CA ALA A 288 3.78 -1.75 -23.02
C ALA A 288 4.99 -2.52 -23.56
N GLN A 289 5.09 -3.80 -23.22
CA GLN A 289 6.12 -4.72 -23.73
C GLN A 289 6.11 -4.78 -25.26
N ASP A 290 4.94 -4.95 -25.87
CA ASP A 290 4.81 -5.06 -27.34
C ASP A 290 5.09 -3.72 -28.03
N ALA A 291 4.57 -2.62 -27.47
CA ALA A 291 4.84 -1.27 -27.96
C ALA A 291 6.33 -0.92 -27.89
N TRP A 292 7.01 -1.23 -26.77
CA TRP A 292 8.43 -0.96 -26.61
C TRP A 292 9.30 -1.82 -27.55
N ARG A 293 8.95 -3.09 -27.73
CA ARG A 293 9.61 -3.96 -28.72
C ARG A 293 9.50 -3.38 -30.14
N ALA A 294 8.35 -2.83 -30.51
CA ALA A 294 8.14 -2.20 -31.83
C ALA A 294 8.97 -0.91 -32.04
N GLU A 295 9.37 -0.21 -30.97
CA GLU A 295 10.21 0.99 -31.06
C GLU A 295 11.68 0.70 -31.40
N ASN A 296 12.14 -0.57 -31.33
CA ASN A 296 13.54 -0.99 -31.55
C ASN A 296 14.56 -0.20 -30.68
N ARG A 297 14.18 0.19 -29.46
CA ARG A 297 15.00 0.96 -28.51
C ARG A 297 15.02 0.30 -27.13
N GLY A 298 15.41 -0.97 -27.12
CA GLY A 298 15.33 -1.84 -25.95
C GLY A 298 14.02 -2.63 -25.91
N GLY A 299 13.70 -3.17 -24.74
CA GLY A 299 12.52 -4.01 -24.58
C GLY A 299 12.39 -4.60 -23.18
N LEU A 300 11.25 -5.27 -22.98
CA LEU A 300 10.91 -5.97 -21.76
C LEU A 300 10.52 -7.40 -22.13
N LEU A 301 11.02 -8.38 -21.39
CA LEU A 301 10.68 -9.78 -21.54
C LEU A 301 10.16 -10.30 -20.20
N LEU A 302 9.02 -11.00 -20.25
CA LEU A 302 8.44 -11.70 -19.12
C LEU A 302 8.67 -13.20 -19.34
N GLU A 303 9.62 -13.77 -18.63
CA GLU A 303 10.13 -15.11 -18.89
C GLU A 303 9.71 -16.08 -17.79
N LEU A 304 9.37 -17.31 -18.19
CA LEU A 304 9.09 -18.39 -17.25
C LEU A 304 10.41 -19.12 -16.94
N PRO A 305 10.87 -19.13 -15.68
CA PRO A 305 12.03 -19.93 -15.31
C PRO A 305 11.77 -21.42 -15.55
N ALA A 306 12.83 -22.16 -15.88
CA ALA A 306 12.72 -23.58 -16.23
C ALA A 306 12.08 -24.42 -15.11
N GLY A 307 11.27 -25.41 -15.51
CA GLY A 307 10.62 -26.35 -14.59
C GLY A 307 9.32 -25.86 -13.94
N GLN A 308 8.84 -24.66 -14.29
CA GLN A 308 7.57 -24.13 -13.80
C GLN A 308 6.40 -24.41 -14.76
N ASN A 309 5.18 -24.41 -14.22
CA ASN A 309 3.96 -24.47 -15.01
C ASN A 309 3.54 -23.07 -15.45
N ALA A 310 3.35 -22.84 -16.77
CA ALA A 310 2.94 -21.55 -17.31
C ALA A 310 1.56 -21.07 -16.81
N PHE A 311 0.65 -21.98 -16.45
CA PHE A 311 -0.69 -21.66 -15.94
C PHE A 311 -0.74 -21.44 -14.43
N ALA A 312 0.33 -21.76 -13.72
CA ALA A 312 0.47 -21.54 -12.29
C ALA A 312 1.96 -21.29 -11.96
N PRO A 313 2.55 -20.20 -12.49
CA PRO A 313 3.96 -19.91 -12.28
C PRO A 313 4.19 -19.54 -10.82
N ALA A 314 5.25 -20.04 -10.21
CA ALA A 314 5.68 -19.60 -8.88
C ALA A 314 6.36 -18.22 -8.97
N GLU A 315 7.04 -17.95 -10.08
CA GLU A 315 7.70 -16.68 -10.37
C GLU A 315 7.75 -16.48 -11.88
N ILE A 316 7.59 -15.22 -12.32
CA ILE A 316 7.89 -14.80 -13.69
C ILE A 316 9.10 -13.86 -13.61
N ALA A 317 10.18 -14.21 -14.32
CA ALA A 317 11.38 -13.41 -14.40
C ALA A 317 11.16 -12.20 -15.33
N VAL A 318 11.73 -11.06 -14.94
CA VAL A 318 11.74 -9.84 -15.73
C VAL A 318 13.14 -9.62 -16.30
N THR A 319 13.23 -9.64 -17.62
CA THR A 319 14.46 -9.34 -18.36
C THR A 319 14.27 -8.05 -19.15
N VAL A 320 15.19 -7.11 -19.00
CA VAL A 320 15.18 -5.83 -19.69
C VAL A 320 16.26 -5.83 -20.75
N ILE A 321 15.90 -5.43 -21.96
CA ILE A 321 16.82 -5.25 -23.08
C ILE A 321 17.20 -3.77 -23.13
N GLY A 322 18.48 -3.48 -22.92
CA GLY A 322 19.03 -2.13 -22.99
C GLY A 322 19.06 -1.58 -24.42
N THR A 323 19.38 -0.29 -24.55
CA THR A 323 19.51 0.37 -25.86
C THR A 323 20.66 -0.19 -26.71
N GLU A 324 21.67 -0.77 -26.04
CA GLU A 324 22.82 -1.43 -26.67
C GLU A 324 22.52 -2.90 -27.03
N GLY A 325 21.31 -3.38 -26.76
CA GLY A 325 20.90 -4.77 -26.98
C GLY A 325 21.34 -5.75 -25.90
N ASP A 326 21.84 -5.27 -24.76
CA ASP A 326 22.19 -6.12 -23.62
C ASP A 326 20.93 -6.59 -22.89
N GLU A 327 20.78 -7.90 -22.76
CA GLU A 327 19.67 -8.53 -22.05
C GLU A 327 20.09 -8.81 -20.60
N VAL A 328 19.34 -8.25 -19.65
CA VAL A 328 19.65 -8.36 -18.23
C VAL A 328 18.41 -8.79 -17.47
N ARG A 329 18.52 -9.86 -16.69
CA ARG A 329 17.48 -10.26 -15.73
C ARG A 329 17.51 -9.33 -14.52
N CYS A 330 16.50 -8.48 -14.37
CA CYS A 330 16.46 -7.38 -13.40
C CYS A 330 15.53 -7.63 -12.20
N GLY A 331 14.85 -8.77 -12.13
CA GLY A 331 13.98 -9.13 -11.00
C GLY A 331 12.83 -10.04 -11.41
N THR A 332 11.73 -9.95 -10.68
CA THR A 332 10.49 -10.70 -10.92
C THR A 332 9.34 -9.79 -11.36
N LEU A 333 8.26 -10.38 -11.87
CA LEU A 333 7.03 -9.65 -12.22
C LEU A 333 6.48 -8.88 -11.01
N ALA A 334 6.53 -9.46 -9.81
CA ALA A 334 6.13 -8.77 -8.60
C ALA A 334 6.98 -7.52 -8.33
N ASP A 335 8.31 -7.59 -8.47
CA ASP A 335 9.19 -6.43 -8.29
C ASP A 335 8.83 -5.30 -9.26
N LEU A 336 8.57 -5.66 -10.53
CA LEU A 336 8.16 -4.71 -11.55
C LEU A 336 6.82 -4.07 -11.22
N LEU A 337 5.81 -4.85 -10.81
CA LEU A 337 4.49 -4.34 -10.45
C LEU A 337 4.52 -3.46 -9.20
N LEU A 338 5.30 -3.83 -8.18
CA LEU A 338 5.49 -2.98 -7.00
C LEU A 338 6.17 -1.66 -7.38
N GLY A 339 7.16 -1.70 -8.29
CA GLY A 339 7.78 -0.50 -8.87
C GLY A 339 6.80 0.36 -9.67
N MET A 340 5.90 -0.26 -10.45
CA MET A 340 4.83 0.44 -11.17
C MET A 340 3.90 1.15 -10.19
N LEU A 341 3.37 0.42 -9.19
CA LEU A 341 2.44 0.97 -8.20
C LEU A 341 3.08 2.13 -7.42
N ALA A 342 4.35 2.00 -7.00
CA ALA A 342 5.08 3.08 -6.34
C ALA A 342 5.18 4.34 -7.21
N ARG A 343 5.41 4.21 -8.52
CA ARG A 343 5.48 5.35 -9.46
C ARG A 343 4.14 6.00 -9.73
N LEU A 344 3.07 5.21 -9.70
CA LEU A 344 1.69 5.70 -9.76
C LEU A 344 1.27 6.36 -8.44
N GLY A 345 2.06 6.17 -7.37
CA GLY A 345 1.69 6.52 -6.02
C GLY A 345 0.42 5.81 -5.58
N VAL A 346 0.30 4.52 -5.95
CA VAL A 346 -0.76 3.60 -5.52
C VAL A 346 -0.14 2.59 -4.56
N ALA A 347 -0.76 2.37 -3.40
CA ALA A 347 -0.28 1.40 -2.42
C ALA A 347 -1.18 0.16 -2.35
N CYS A 348 -0.60 -0.96 -1.93
CA CYS A 348 -1.37 -2.19 -1.73
C CYS A 348 -2.12 -2.16 -0.38
N PHE A 349 -3.36 -2.62 -0.39
CA PHE A 349 -4.20 -2.79 0.82
C PHE A 349 -4.50 -4.28 1.05
N PRO A 350 -4.44 -4.78 2.32
CA PRO A 350 -4.30 -4.05 3.59
C PRO A 350 -2.86 -3.67 3.96
N GLN A 351 -1.87 -4.24 3.29
CA GLN A 351 -0.46 -3.96 3.54
C GLN A 351 0.33 -4.09 2.24
N GLN A 352 1.51 -3.49 2.21
CA GLN A 352 2.45 -3.68 1.12
C GLN A 352 3.01 -5.10 1.16
N PRO A 353 2.79 -5.94 0.13
CA PRO A 353 3.29 -7.30 0.13
C PRO A 353 4.78 -7.31 -0.22
N SER A 354 5.48 -8.33 0.25
CA SER A 354 6.78 -8.70 -0.32
C SER A 354 6.61 -9.23 -1.76
N ALA A 355 7.69 -9.21 -2.54
CA ALA A 355 7.66 -9.71 -3.91
C ALA A 355 7.25 -11.20 -4.00
N SER A 356 7.69 -12.03 -3.04
CA SER A 356 7.33 -13.45 -2.98
C SER A 356 5.84 -13.67 -2.69
N GLU A 357 5.28 -12.93 -1.73
CA GLU A 357 3.84 -12.98 -1.42
C GLU A 357 3.00 -12.54 -2.62
N LEU A 358 3.40 -11.47 -3.30
CA LEU A 358 2.69 -10.99 -4.47
C LEU A 358 2.79 -11.99 -5.63
N ASN A 359 3.96 -12.59 -5.89
CA ASN A 359 4.11 -13.65 -6.90
C ASN A 359 3.15 -14.83 -6.64
N ALA A 360 3.04 -15.28 -5.39
CA ALA A 360 2.11 -16.35 -5.02
C ALA A 360 0.64 -15.97 -5.30
N GLN A 361 0.25 -14.72 -5.02
CA GLN A 361 -1.10 -14.22 -5.28
C GLN A 361 -1.38 -14.00 -6.78
N LEU A 362 -0.36 -13.67 -7.57
CA LEU A 362 -0.47 -13.49 -9.02
C LEU A 362 -0.53 -14.81 -9.79
N SER A 363 0.00 -15.90 -9.24
CA SER A 363 0.04 -17.23 -9.89
C SER A 363 -1.32 -17.69 -10.48
N PRO A 364 -2.42 -17.75 -9.70
CA PRO A 364 -3.73 -18.13 -10.24
C PRO A 364 -4.30 -17.09 -11.22
N LEU A 365 -3.95 -15.82 -11.05
CA LEU A 365 -4.36 -14.75 -11.95
C LEU A 365 -3.72 -14.93 -13.34
N VAL A 366 -2.44 -15.29 -13.43
CA VAL A 366 -1.77 -15.57 -14.71
C VAL A 366 -2.47 -16.70 -15.45
N GLY A 367 -2.85 -17.77 -14.75
CA GLY A 367 -3.65 -18.87 -15.33
C GLY A 367 -4.97 -18.39 -15.93
N LEU A 368 -5.67 -17.45 -15.27
CA LEU A 368 -6.89 -16.84 -15.81
C LEU A 368 -6.63 -15.94 -17.01
N LEU A 369 -5.54 -15.17 -17.01
CA LEU A 369 -5.18 -14.33 -18.16
C LEU A 369 -4.86 -15.16 -19.41
N LEU A 370 -4.23 -16.33 -19.24
CA LEU A 370 -4.02 -17.29 -20.32
C LEU A 370 -5.35 -17.91 -20.78
N LYS A 371 -6.20 -18.34 -19.83
CA LYS A 371 -7.51 -18.95 -20.12
C LYS A 371 -8.42 -18.02 -20.92
N HIS A 372 -8.42 -16.73 -20.59
CA HIS A 372 -9.25 -15.72 -21.25
C HIS A 372 -8.61 -15.10 -22.49
N ALA A 373 -7.48 -15.64 -22.96
CA ALA A 373 -6.74 -15.11 -24.10
C ALA A 373 -6.41 -13.60 -23.94
N VAL A 374 -6.06 -13.19 -22.72
CA VAL A 374 -5.49 -11.85 -22.45
C VAL A 374 -3.98 -11.91 -22.68
N TRP A 375 -3.35 -12.90 -22.06
CA TRP A 375 -1.96 -13.26 -22.28
C TRP A 375 -1.87 -14.51 -23.14
N ARG A 376 -0.72 -14.71 -23.77
CA ARG A 376 -0.31 -15.99 -24.33
C ARG A 376 1.06 -16.35 -23.78
N TYR A 377 1.29 -17.64 -23.63
CA TYR A 377 2.60 -18.20 -23.34
C TYR A 377 3.16 -18.80 -24.63
N GLN A 378 4.42 -18.47 -24.93
CA GLN A 378 5.18 -19.04 -26.03
C GLN A 378 6.32 -19.87 -25.46
N ASP A 379 6.35 -21.16 -25.83
CA ASP A 379 7.48 -22.01 -25.49
C ASP A 379 8.77 -21.45 -26.09
N GLY A 380 9.84 -21.47 -25.29
CA GLY A 380 11.15 -21.06 -25.73
C GLY A 380 11.74 -22.09 -26.70
N ALA A 381 12.42 -21.63 -27.74
CA ALA A 381 13.17 -22.50 -28.63
C ALA A 381 14.59 -22.73 -28.07
N SER A 382 15.03 -24.00 -28.06
CA SER A 382 16.39 -24.41 -27.69
C SER A 382 16.86 -23.89 -26.33
N SER A 383 17.58 -22.76 -26.31
CA SER A 383 18.22 -22.14 -25.13
C SER A 383 17.48 -20.91 -24.61
N GLN A 384 16.36 -20.52 -25.23
CA GLN A 384 15.54 -19.42 -24.76
C GLN A 384 14.51 -19.92 -23.74
N LEU A 385 14.23 -19.09 -22.73
CA LEU A 385 13.13 -19.36 -21.82
C LEU A 385 11.80 -19.10 -22.51
N GLY A 386 10.75 -19.78 -22.05
CA GLY A 386 9.40 -19.48 -22.50
C GLY A 386 8.97 -18.08 -22.06
N GLN A 387 8.18 -17.41 -22.88
CA GLN A 387 7.85 -15.99 -22.70
C GLN A 387 6.34 -15.76 -22.65
N PHE A 388 5.92 -14.86 -21.77
CA PHE A 388 4.57 -14.30 -21.76
C PHE A 388 4.51 -13.06 -22.65
N GLN A 389 3.44 -12.96 -23.44
CA GLN A 389 3.16 -11.85 -24.34
C GLN A 389 1.66 -11.55 -24.34
N ILE A 390 1.27 -10.38 -24.85
CA ILE A 390 -0.13 -10.08 -25.14
C ILE A 390 -0.68 -11.07 -26.17
N HIS A 391 -1.91 -11.53 -25.98
CA HIS A 391 -2.58 -12.38 -26.96
C HIS A 391 -3.00 -11.54 -28.19
N PRO A 392 -2.79 -12.00 -29.44
CA PRO A 392 -3.10 -11.23 -30.66
C PRO A 392 -4.53 -10.69 -30.71
N LEU A 393 -5.52 -11.52 -30.38
CA LEU A 393 -6.93 -11.10 -30.37
C LEU A 393 -7.21 -9.96 -29.38
N LEU A 394 -6.55 -9.93 -28.22
CA LEU A 394 -6.69 -8.82 -27.30
C LEU A 394 -5.93 -7.59 -27.80
N SER A 395 -4.73 -7.78 -28.35
CA SER A 395 -3.93 -6.70 -28.93
C SER A 395 -4.72 -5.93 -29.99
N ASP A 396 -5.41 -6.64 -30.89
CA ASP A 396 -6.28 -6.01 -31.89
C ASP A 396 -7.42 -5.21 -31.24
N GLN A 397 -8.03 -5.75 -30.18
CA GLN A 397 -9.10 -5.09 -29.44
C GLN A 397 -8.62 -3.82 -28.73
N CYS A 398 -7.35 -3.73 -28.31
CA CYS A 398 -6.78 -2.52 -27.70
C CYS A 398 -6.88 -1.28 -28.61
N TYR A 399 -7.02 -1.45 -29.93
CA TYR A 399 -7.18 -0.36 -30.90
C TYR A 399 -8.64 -0.04 -31.26
N SER A 400 -9.59 -0.79 -30.70
CA SER A 400 -11.04 -0.59 -30.88
C SER A 400 -11.69 0.16 -29.71
N LEU A 401 -12.82 0.85 -29.92
CA LEU A 401 -13.54 1.50 -28.82
C LEU A 401 -14.32 0.47 -27.96
N PRO A 402 -14.38 0.64 -26.62
CA PRO A 402 -13.81 1.75 -25.85
C PRO A 402 -12.33 1.58 -25.46
N ALA A 403 -11.74 0.40 -25.67
CA ALA A 403 -10.39 0.05 -25.22
C ALA A 403 -9.30 0.99 -25.74
N SER A 404 -9.38 1.45 -26.99
CA SER A 404 -8.44 2.43 -27.55
C SER A 404 -8.38 3.72 -26.73
N ARG A 405 -9.49 4.13 -26.10
CA ARG A 405 -9.47 5.28 -25.19
C ARG A 405 -8.65 4.96 -23.95
N VAL A 406 -8.78 3.75 -23.41
CA VAL A 406 -8.08 3.30 -22.21
C VAL A 406 -6.59 3.10 -22.47
N PHE A 407 -6.22 2.25 -23.43
CA PHE A 407 -4.83 1.90 -23.72
C PHE A 407 -4.01 3.08 -24.29
N ASN A 408 -4.63 3.97 -25.08
CA ASN A 408 -3.89 5.06 -25.74
C ASN A 408 -4.05 6.44 -25.09
N ARG A 409 -5.07 6.66 -24.23
CA ARG A 409 -5.35 8.00 -23.67
C ARG A 409 -5.49 8.02 -22.16
N THR A 410 -6.54 7.41 -21.61
CA THR A 410 -6.88 7.53 -20.18
C THR A 410 -5.98 6.69 -19.28
N GLY A 411 -5.53 5.53 -19.74
CA GLY A 411 -4.62 4.63 -19.04
C GLY A 411 -3.15 4.82 -19.39
N LYS A 412 -2.78 5.92 -20.08
CA LYS A 412 -1.41 6.16 -20.57
C LYS A 412 -0.36 6.06 -19.45
N LEU A 413 -0.71 6.56 -18.27
CA LEU A 413 0.11 6.51 -17.07
C LEU A 413 0.51 5.07 -16.67
N LEU A 414 -0.32 4.05 -16.95
CA LEU A 414 -0.07 2.66 -16.54
C LEU A 414 1.06 2.03 -17.33
N TRP A 415 1.01 2.09 -18.66
CA TRP A 415 2.08 1.55 -19.49
C TRP A 415 3.36 2.40 -19.40
N GLN A 416 3.25 3.71 -19.15
CA GLN A 416 4.41 4.55 -18.84
C GLN A 416 5.07 4.14 -17.52
N ALA A 417 4.28 3.86 -16.48
CA ALA A 417 4.80 3.34 -15.22
C ALA A 417 5.51 2.00 -15.40
N ALA A 418 5.01 1.11 -16.26
CA ALA A 418 5.67 -0.15 -16.61
C ALA A 418 7.07 0.07 -17.17
N ARG A 419 7.20 0.94 -18.18
CA ARG A 419 8.49 1.28 -18.78
C ARG A 419 9.47 1.88 -17.76
N LEU A 420 9.03 2.89 -17.02
CA LEU A 420 9.88 3.56 -16.02
C LEU A 420 10.29 2.61 -14.88
N ALA A 421 9.42 1.68 -14.47
CA ALA A 421 9.76 0.68 -13.47
C ALA A 421 10.80 -0.31 -13.99
N ALA A 422 10.64 -0.81 -15.21
CA ALA A 422 11.62 -1.68 -15.86
C ALA A 422 12.99 -0.99 -16.03
N GLU A 423 13.00 0.25 -16.50
CA GLU A 423 14.22 1.05 -16.64
C GLU A 423 14.91 1.25 -15.28
N ALA A 424 14.18 1.49 -14.19
CA ALA A 424 14.78 1.60 -12.86
C ALA A 424 15.40 0.30 -12.37
N LEU A 425 14.71 -0.84 -12.52
CA LEU A 425 15.26 -2.15 -12.16
C LEU A 425 16.59 -2.41 -12.91
N TYR A 426 16.62 -2.06 -14.19
CA TYR A 426 17.83 -2.16 -15.00
C TYR A 426 18.95 -1.24 -14.53
N GLN A 427 18.66 0.02 -14.17
CA GLN A 427 19.66 0.93 -13.63
C GLN A 427 20.21 0.48 -12.27
N ASP A 428 19.36 -0.06 -11.40
CA ASP A 428 19.78 -0.55 -10.09
C ASP A 428 20.65 -1.79 -10.22
N TYR A 429 20.32 -2.69 -11.15
CA TYR A 429 21.21 -3.80 -11.53
C TYR A 429 22.59 -3.28 -11.97
N LYS A 430 22.63 -2.30 -12.89
CA LYS A 430 23.90 -1.72 -13.37
C LYS A 430 24.74 -1.13 -12.25
N LYS A 431 24.15 -0.39 -11.31
CA LYS A 431 24.87 0.16 -10.14
C LYS A 431 25.49 -0.94 -9.29
N VAL A 432 24.72 -2.00 -8.99
CA VAL A 432 25.20 -3.12 -8.17
C VAL A 432 26.34 -3.86 -8.89
N TYR A 433 26.19 -4.11 -10.19
CA TYR A 433 27.19 -4.81 -10.99
C TYR A 433 28.48 -3.98 -11.13
N GLN A 434 28.38 -2.69 -11.43
CA GLN A 434 29.53 -1.77 -11.49
C GLN A 434 30.24 -1.65 -10.13
N HIS A 435 29.50 -1.66 -9.02
CA HIS A 435 30.12 -1.67 -7.68
C HIS A 435 30.85 -2.99 -7.36
N ARG A 436 30.37 -4.13 -7.87
CA ARG A 436 31.06 -5.42 -7.73
C ARG A 436 32.33 -5.49 -8.57
N SER A 437 32.28 -5.05 -9.84
CA SER A 437 33.44 -5.07 -10.74
C SER A 437 34.58 -4.16 -10.26
N VAL A 438 34.28 -3.10 -9.49
CA VAL A 438 35.31 -2.21 -8.91
C VAL A 438 35.95 -2.78 -7.64
N ARG A 439 35.27 -3.68 -6.91
CA ARG A 439 35.80 -4.29 -5.68
C ARG A 439 36.61 -5.57 -5.91
N GLU A 440 36.41 -6.24 -7.03
CA GLU A 440 37.20 -7.39 -7.46
C GLU A 440 37.96 -7.04 -8.74
N PRO A 441 39.18 -6.46 -8.66
CA PRO A 441 40.06 -6.49 -9.82
C PRO A 441 40.40 -7.95 -10.09
N GLU A 442 40.23 -8.38 -11.34
CA GLU A 442 40.55 -9.71 -11.85
C GLU A 442 41.77 -10.31 -11.14
N ALA A 443 41.54 -11.38 -10.36
CA ALA A 443 42.61 -12.24 -9.93
C ALA A 443 43.22 -12.88 -11.18
N ALA A 444 44.24 -12.23 -11.72
CA ALA A 444 45.02 -12.72 -12.83
C ALA A 444 45.55 -14.11 -12.48
N TYR A 445 45.03 -15.12 -13.18
CA TYR A 445 45.57 -16.48 -13.19
C TYR A 445 47.03 -16.43 -13.64
N VAL A 446 47.98 -16.51 -12.71
CA VAL A 446 49.36 -16.87 -13.00
C VAL A 446 49.40 -18.39 -13.16
N VAL A 447 49.41 -18.83 -14.42
CA VAL A 447 49.68 -20.22 -14.79
C VAL A 447 51.12 -20.55 -14.36
N GLN A 448 51.29 -21.28 -13.26
CA GLN A 448 52.54 -21.97 -12.97
C GLN A 448 52.56 -23.24 -13.82
N GLY A 449 53.36 -23.21 -14.90
CA GLY A 449 53.72 -24.41 -15.63
C GLY A 449 54.58 -25.33 -14.77
N GLU A 450 54.18 -26.60 -14.69
CA GLU A 450 55.00 -27.67 -14.12
C GLU A 450 56.24 -27.93 -15.00
N PRO A 451 57.40 -28.28 -14.42
CA PRO A 451 58.48 -28.90 -15.17
C PRO A 451 58.29 -30.42 -15.19
N THR A 452 58.18 -30.96 -16.40
CA THR A 452 58.24 -32.39 -16.72
C THR A 452 59.56 -33.03 -16.27
N ALA A 453 59.48 -34.24 -15.71
CA ALA A 453 60.57 -35.21 -15.65
C ALA A 453 60.45 -36.21 -16.80
#